data_AF-A0A6G1IJE9-F1
#
_entry.id   AF-A0A6G1IJE9-F1
#
_cell.length_a   1.000
_cell.length_b   1.000
_cell.length_c   1.000
_cell.angle_alpha   90.00
_cell.angle_beta   90.00
_cell.angle_gamma   90.00
#
_symmetry.space_group_name_H-M   'P 1'
#
loop_
_entity.id
_entity.type
_entity.pdbx_description
1 polymer ?
#
loop_
_entity_poly.entity_id
_entity_poly.type
_entity_poly.pdbx_seq_one_letter_code
_entity_poly.pdbx_strand_id
1 'polypeptide(L)'
;MSSNQEAGSTSTSPPSGRNFLDLPIDIRYDVYTRVLHVPHPLYLFREPGCPVETFAPEKPIRWLALLSTNHQIHREASAALYKTNQFHLMDTTQQESNLLQSFLDCIGPVNAASLSHLCISFPAAENIEGQPGQVKLREDSLQSLKLLQDQCAKLSTLEMIVHSKNSSVFRETDDFLQGALLSIDAQFKAIPSLKRIVVRATVHDGVPSASAKDFMRGLGWILISDSGS
;
A
#
# COMPACT_ATOMS: atom_id res chain seq x y z
N MET A 1 -75.90 35.97 14.58
CA MET A 1 -75.66 35.12 13.41
C MET A 1 -74.41 35.62 12.72
N SER A 2 -73.34 34.82 12.74
CA SER A 2 -72.41 34.59 11.64
C SER A 2 -71.16 33.91 12.21
N SER A 3 -71.17 32.59 12.05
CA SER A 3 -70.04 31.69 12.22
C SER A 3 -69.09 31.83 11.03
N ASN A 4 -67.79 31.70 11.26
CA ASN A 4 -66.80 31.17 10.32
C ASN A 4 -65.55 30.83 11.16
N GLN A 5 -65.43 29.59 11.63
CA GLN A 5 -64.79 28.44 10.95
C GLN A 5 -63.27 28.59 10.90
N GLU A 6 -62.62 28.14 11.97
CA GLU A 6 -61.17 27.93 12.06
C GLU A 6 -60.76 26.78 11.13
N ALA A 7 -59.94 27.09 10.13
CA ALA A 7 -59.23 26.10 9.36
C ALA A 7 -58.00 25.66 10.16
N GLY A 8 -58.01 24.40 10.61
CA GLY A 8 -56.85 23.74 11.20
C GLY A 8 -55.73 23.63 10.18
N SER A 9 -54.67 24.40 10.39
CA SER A 9 -53.41 24.27 9.66
C SER A 9 -52.70 23.00 10.10
N THR A 10 -52.88 21.91 9.36
CA THR A 10 -52.04 20.72 9.44
C THR A 10 -50.61 21.09 9.03
N SER A 11 -49.72 21.13 10.03
CA SER A 11 -48.27 21.15 9.88
C SER A 11 -47.81 19.89 9.15
N THR A 12 -47.58 20.00 7.84
CA THR A 12 -46.90 18.97 7.07
C THR A 12 -45.41 19.11 7.34
N SER A 13 -44.86 18.26 8.22
CA SER A 13 -43.42 18.12 8.38
C SER A 13 -42.77 17.83 7.01
N PRO A 14 -41.63 18.47 6.66
CA PRO A 14 -40.95 18.15 5.41
C PRO A 14 -40.58 16.66 5.41
N PRO A 15 -40.58 15.98 4.24
CA PRO A 15 -40.14 14.60 4.18
C PRO A 15 -38.75 14.52 4.80
N SER A 16 -38.61 13.71 5.85
CA SER A 16 -37.35 13.47 6.52
C SER A 16 -36.31 13.14 5.45
N GLY A 17 -35.40 14.07 5.20
CA GLY A 17 -34.39 13.92 4.16
C GLY A 17 -33.61 12.64 4.43
N ARG A 18 -33.56 11.74 3.44
CA ARG A 18 -32.76 10.51 3.53
C ARG A 18 -31.34 10.90 3.91
N ASN A 19 -30.84 10.38 5.03
CA ASN A 19 -29.48 10.59 5.47
C ASN A 19 -28.55 9.74 4.60
N PHE A 20 -27.30 10.18 4.41
CA PHE A 20 -26.29 9.41 3.71
C PHE A 20 -26.08 8.02 4.33
N LEU A 21 -26.19 7.90 5.66
CA LEU A 21 -26.06 6.62 6.37
C LEU A 21 -27.25 5.67 6.14
N ASP A 22 -28.36 6.15 5.58
CA ASP A 22 -29.51 5.31 5.23
C ASP A 22 -29.31 4.56 3.90
N LEU A 23 -28.29 4.95 3.11
CA LEU A 23 -27.92 4.24 1.89
C LEU A 23 -27.34 2.86 2.22
N PRO A 24 -27.52 1.82 1.39
CA PRO A 24 -26.84 0.54 1.57
C PRO A 24 -25.32 0.71 1.66
N ILE A 25 -24.67 -0.15 2.46
CA ILE A 25 -23.22 -0.06 2.71
C ILE A 25 -22.40 -0.09 1.42
N ASP A 26 -22.80 -0.89 0.43
CA ASP A 26 -22.10 -0.98 -0.85
C ASP A 26 -22.11 0.35 -1.61
N ILE A 27 -23.24 1.07 -1.57
CA ILE A 27 -23.36 2.40 -2.19
C ILE A 27 -22.51 3.42 -1.46
N ARG A 28 -22.50 3.40 -0.12
CA ARG A 28 -21.62 4.28 0.66
C ARG A 28 -20.15 4.00 0.37
N TYR A 29 -19.79 2.72 0.28
CA TYR A 29 -18.44 2.26 -0.03
C TYR A 29 -17.98 2.71 -1.42
N ASP A 30 -18.85 2.65 -2.42
CA ASP A 30 -18.58 3.18 -3.76
C ASP A 30 -18.35 4.69 -3.76
N VAL A 31 -19.13 5.44 -2.98
CA VAL A 31 -18.93 6.89 -2.80
C VAL A 31 -17.57 7.15 -2.15
N TYR A 32 -17.23 6.45 -1.07
CA TYR A 32 -15.94 6.59 -0.40
C TYR A 32 -14.78 6.29 -1.32
N THR A 33 -14.88 5.20 -2.09
CA THR A 33 -13.86 4.81 -3.06
C THR A 33 -13.64 5.90 -4.10
N ARG A 34 -14.70 6.51 -4.63
CA ARG A 34 -14.58 7.58 -5.64
C ARG A 34 -14.00 8.87 -5.07
N VAL A 35 -14.36 9.22 -3.83
CA VAL A 35 -13.92 10.47 -3.18
C VAL A 35 -12.47 10.36 -2.68
N LEU A 36 -12.08 9.20 -2.16
CA LEU A 36 -10.79 8.98 -1.52
C LEU A 36 -9.75 8.34 -2.43
N HIS A 37 -10.09 7.96 -3.65
CA HIS A 37 -9.10 7.44 -4.59
C HIS A 37 -8.29 8.59 -5.19
N VAL A 38 -6.97 8.47 -5.11
CA VAL A 38 -6.02 9.35 -5.78
C VAL A 38 -5.38 8.56 -6.94
N PRO A 39 -5.31 9.12 -8.15
CA PRO A 39 -4.71 8.43 -9.31
C PRO A 39 -3.22 8.13 -9.12
N HIS A 40 -2.53 9.00 -8.39
CA HIS A 40 -1.12 8.88 -8.11
C HIS A 40 -0.87 8.15 -6.80
N PRO A 41 0.26 7.45 -6.67
CA PRO A 41 0.69 6.88 -5.40
C PRO A 41 0.74 7.90 -4.26
N LEU A 42 0.38 7.42 -3.07
CA LEU A 42 0.60 8.11 -1.81
C LEU A 42 2.00 7.77 -1.31
N TYR A 43 2.92 8.71 -1.51
CA TYR A 43 4.31 8.61 -1.07
C TYR A 43 4.40 8.83 0.44
N LEU A 44 4.96 7.86 1.13
CA LEU A 44 5.19 7.84 2.56
C LEU A 44 6.67 8.12 2.82
N PHE A 45 6.93 9.08 3.69
CA PHE A 45 8.27 9.43 4.13
C PHE A 45 8.24 9.88 5.58
N ARG A 46 9.41 9.96 6.21
CA ARG A 46 9.55 10.40 7.60
C ARG A 46 10.87 11.13 7.76
N GLU A 47 10.79 12.36 8.26
CA GLU A 47 11.98 13.06 8.72
C GLU A 47 12.37 12.61 10.15
N PRO A 48 13.67 12.62 10.50
CA PRO A 48 14.11 12.25 11.84
C PRO A 48 13.40 13.06 12.94
N GLY A 49 12.72 12.36 13.86
CA GLY A 49 11.97 12.99 14.95
C GLY A 49 10.54 13.43 14.59
N CYS A 50 10.14 13.32 13.32
CA CYS A 50 8.80 13.69 12.84
C CYS A 50 7.87 12.47 12.75
N PRO A 51 6.53 12.66 12.74
CA PRO A 51 5.58 11.61 12.37
C PRO A 51 5.73 11.22 10.89
N VAL A 52 5.09 10.12 10.49
CA VAL A 52 5.02 9.73 9.07
C VAL A 52 4.20 10.75 8.30
N GLU A 53 4.74 11.21 7.18
CA GLU A 53 4.09 12.16 6.29
C GLU A 53 3.65 11.49 4.99
N THR A 54 2.64 12.07 4.34
CA THR A 54 2.09 11.56 3.09
C THR A 54 2.00 12.66 2.05
N PHE A 55 2.58 12.38 0.88
CA PHE A 55 2.55 13.23 -0.30
C PHE A 55 1.90 12.50 -1.47
N ALA A 56 1.10 13.20 -2.26
CA ALA A 56 0.67 12.74 -3.58
C ALA A 56 0.48 13.94 -4.50
N PRO A 57 0.91 13.81 -5.78
CA PRO A 57 0.52 14.74 -6.82
C PRO A 57 -1.01 14.84 -6.89
N GLU A 58 -1.52 16.05 -7.07
CA GLU A 58 -2.95 16.31 -7.35
C GLU A 58 -3.92 15.83 -6.26
N LYS A 59 -3.45 15.62 -5.02
CA LYS A 59 -4.34 15.28 -3.91
C LYS A 59 -5.46 16.34 -3.77
N PRO A 60 -6.75 15.97 -3.76
CA PRO A 60 -7.81 16.96 -3.66
C PRO A 60 -7.74 17.74 -2.35
N ILE A 61 -8.09 19.03 -2.39
CA ILE A 61 -8.15 19.86 -1.19
C ILE A 61 -9.16 19.25 -0.21
N ARG A 62 -8.74 19.02 1.03
CA ARG A 62 -9.57 18.42 2.10
C ARG A 62 -10.11 17.01 1.76
N TRP A 63 -9.44 16.24 0.91
CA TRP A 63 -9.89 14.89 0.54
C TRP A 63 -10.08 13.94 1.75
N LEU A 64 -9.30 14.11 2.83
CA LEU A 64 -9.46 13.36 4.07
C LEU A 64 -10.52 13.92 5.04
N ALA A 65 -11.15 15.07 4.76
CA ALA A 65 -12.10 15.69 5.69
C ALA A 65 -13.32 14.79 5.96
N LEU A 66 -13.65 13.90 5.02
CA LEU A 66 -14.68 12.90 5.21
C LEU A 66 -14.43 12.01 6.44
N LEU A 67 -13.16 11.67 6.71
CA LEU A 67 -12.76 10.84 7.85
C LEU A 67 -13.06 11.50 9.20
N SER A 68 -13.27 12.82 9.21
CA SER A 68 -13.55 13.60 10.41
C SER A 68 -15.04 13.84 10.66
N THR A 69 -15.93 13.28 9.81
CA THR A 69 -17.36 13.60 9.87
C THR A 69 -18.05 12.95 11.09
N ASN A 70 -17.92 11.62 11.22
CA ASN A 70 -18.40 10.86 12.38
C ASN A 70 -17.71 9.48 12.43
N HIS A 71 -17.86 8.75 13.54
CA HIS A 71 -17.18 7.47 13.75
C HIS A 71 -17.53 6.37 12.72
N GLN A 72 -18.78 6.30 12.26
CA GLN A 72 -19.18 5.29 11.28
C GLN A 72 -18.55 5.60 9.91
N ILE A 73 -18.69 6.84 9.45
CA ILE A 73 -18.05 7.30 8.21
C ILE A 73 -16.54 7.13 8.31
N HIS A 74 -15.91 7.49 9.43
CA HIS A 74 -14.48 7.31 9.64
C HIS A 74 -14.04 5.86 9.42
N ARG A 75 -14.75 4.89 10.01
CA ARG A 75 -14.41 3.47 9.89
C ARG A 75 -14.58 2.95 8.47
N GLU A 76 -15.73 3.22 7.86
CA GLU A 76 -16.04 2.73 6.51
C GLU A 76 -15.15 3.40 5.45
N ALA A 77 -14.93 4.71 5.57
CA ALA A 77 -14.15 5.49 4.62
C ALA A 77 -12.64 5.26 4.77
N SER A 78 -12.12 5.07 5.99
CA SER A 78 -10.71 4.67 6.18
C SER A 78 -10.42 3.31 5.54
N ALA A 79 -11.32 2.33 5.71
CA ALA A 79 -11.17 1.05 5.05
C ALA A 79 -11.14 1.18 3.52
N ALA A 80 -11.97 2.07 2.95
CA ALA A 80 -11.93 2.38 1.53
C ALA A 80 -10.60 3.03 1.11
N LEU A 81 -10.12 4.04 1.86
CA LEU A 81 -8.85 4.72 1.61
C LEU A 81 -7.69 3.74 1.45
N TYR A 82 -7.48 2.85 2.43
CA TYR A 82 -6.37 1.91 2.44
C TYR A 82 -6.51 0.77 1.43
N LYS A 83 -7.74 0.43 1.04
CA LYS A 83 -7.99 -0.60 0.03
C LYS A 83 -7.82 -0.09 -1.40
N THR A 84 -8.06 1.19 -1.68
CA THR A 84 -8.16 1.69 -3.07
C THR A 84 -6.95 2.49 -3.52
N ASN A 85 -6.11 2.93 -2.59
CA ASN A 85 -4.92 3.71 -2.90
C ASN A 85 -3.66 2.85 -2.85
N GLN A 86 -2.65 3.32 -3.58
CA GLN A 86 -1.31 2.73 -3.61
C GLN A 86 -0.42 3.51 -2.66
N PHE A 87 0.27 2.82 -1.76
CA PHE A 87 1.16 3.46 -0.78
C PHE A 87 2.62 3.12 -1.11
N HIS A 88 3.44 4.14 -1.30
CA HIS A 88 4.82 4.01 -1.75
C HIS A 88 5.77 4.47 -0.65
N LEU A 89 6.58 3.57 -0.11
CA LEU A 89 7.61 3.93 0.86
C LEU A 89 8.78 4.58 0.13
N MET A 90 9.13 5.81 0.51
CA MET A 90 10.21 6.58 -0.13
C MET A 90 11.56 6.47 0.59
N ASP A 91 11.65 5.60 1.60
CA ASP A 91 12.91 5.41 2.31
C ASP A 91 13.81 4.40 1.57
N THR A 92 14.82 4.93 0.87
CA THR A 92 15.82 4.13 0.16
C THR A 92 17.00 3.72 1.05
N THR A 93 16.90 3.91 2.35
CA THR A 93 17.93 3.55 3.35
C THR A 93 17.58 2.24 4.06
N GLN A 94 18.48 1.78 4.95
CA GLN A 94 18.24 0.61 5.82
C GLN A 94 17.13 0.86 6.87
N GLN A 95 16.43 2.00 6.82
CA GLN A 95 15.38 2.36 7.76
C GLN A 95 13.96 2.18 7.19
N GLU A 96 13.82 1.62 5.99
CA GLU A 96 12.51 1.36 5.39
C GLU A 96 11.61 0.53 6.30
N SER A 97 12.15 -0.47 7.01
CA SER A 97 11.38 -1.28 7.97
C SER A 97 10.83 -0.44 9.13
N ASN A 98 11.57 0.58 9.58
CA ASN A 98 11.13 1.52 10.60
C ASN A 98 10.04 2.46 10.08
N LEU A 99 10.16 2.93 8.83
CA LEU A 99 9.12 3.72 8.18
C LEU A 99 7.83 2.89 8.03
N LEU A 100 7.94 1.65 7.56
CA LEU A 100 6.82 0.73 7.42
C LEU A 100 6.14 0.50 8.77
N GLN A 101 6.91 0.12 9.80
CA GLN A 101 6.39 -0.08 11.15
C GLN A 101 5.67 1.19 11.66
N SER A 102 6.31 2.35 11.55
CA SER A 102 5.73 3.62 12.02
C SER A 102 4.43 3.95 11.29
N PHE A 103 4.35 3.65 9.99
CA PHE A 103 3.14 3.83 9.20
C PHE A 103 2.02 2.89 9.66
N LEU A 104 2.33 1.59 9.81
CA LEU A 104 1.35 0.59 10.26
C LEU A 104 0.83 0.90 11.67
N ASP A 105 1.70 1.35 12.58
CA ASP A 105 1.32 1.78 13.93
C ASP A 105 0.44 3.03 13.90
N CYS A 106 0.75 3.98 13.01
CA CYS A 106 0.00 5.23 12.86
C CYS A 106 -1.43 4.99 12.37
N ILE A 107 -1.62 4.10 11.39
CA ILE A 107 -2.94 3.81 10.83
C ILE A 107 -3.70 2.79 11.69
N GLY A 108 -2.99 2.00 12.48
CA GLY A 108 -3.53 0.97 13.36
C GLY A 108 -3.92 -0.33 12.63
N PRO A 109 -4.13 -1.43 13.37
CA PRO A 109 -4.24 -2.77 12.82
C PRO A 109 -5.43 -2.97 11.89
N VAL A 110 -6.56 -2.30 12.14
CA VAL A 110 -7.77 -2.42 11.29
C VAL A 110 -7.53 -1.84 9.89
N ASN A 111 -6.82 -0.72 9.82
CA ASN A 111 -6.50 -0.04 8.57
C ASN A 111 -5.35 -0.74 7.86
N ALA A 112 -4.33 -1.19 8.59
CA ALA A 112 -3.24 -2.02 8.07
C ALA A 112 -3.77 -3.29 7.39
N ALA A 113 -4.71 -3.98 8.02
CA ALA A 113 -5.37 -5.15 7.45
C ALA A 113 -6.24 -4.83 6.21
N SER A 114 -6.50 -3.56 5.92
CA SER A 114 -7.25 -3.11 4.74
C SER A 114 -6.36 -2.69 3.58
N LEU A 115 -5.04 -2.57 3.79
CA LEU A 115 -4.07 -2.28 2.73
C LEU A 115 -4.13 -3.35 1.65
N SER A 116 -4.35 -2.92 0.40
CA SER A 116 -4.42 -3.84 -0.75
C SER A 116 -3.20 -3.76 -1.66
N HIS A 117 -2.51 -2.63 -1.64
CA HIS A 117 -1.43 -2.29 -2.56
C HIS A 117 -0.35 -1.46 -1.85
N LEU A 118 0.85 -2.03 -1.74
CA LEU A 118 2.05 -1.37 -1.21
C LEU A 118 3.18 -1.46 -2.22
N CYS A 119 4.02 -0.42 -2.23
CA CYS A 119 5.28 -0.39 -2.95
C CYS A 119 6.41 -0.14 -1.95
N ILE A 120 7.39 -1.05 -1.95
CA ILE A 120 8.57 -1.02 -1.07
C ILE A 120 9.85 -1.09 -1.90
N SER A 121 11.01 -0.96 -1.27
CA SER A 121 12.30 -1.25 -1.89
C SER A 121 12.42 -2.75 -2.16
N PHE A 122 13.06 -3.10 -3.28
CA PHE A 122 13.43 -4.49 -3.56
C PHE A 122 14.28 -5.06 -2.41
N PRO A 123 13.94 -6.25 -1.85
CA PRO A 123 14.64 -6.86 -0.73
C PRO A 123 16.13 -7.08 -1.03
N ALA A 124 16.98 -6.70 -0.08
CA ALA A 124 18.41 -6.94 -0.18
C ALA A 124 18.77 -8.35 0.32
N ALA A 125 19.76 -8.96 -0.32
CA ALA A 125 20.31 -10.25 0.06
C ALA A 125 21.83 -10.17 0.21
N GLU A 126 22.38 -10.98 1.11
CA GLU A 126 23.78 -11.00 1.52
C GLU A 126 24.29 -12.44 1.54
N ASN A 127 25.61 -12.62 1.32
CA ASN A 127 26.28 -13.89 1.52
C ASN A 127 26.36 -14.22 3.00
N ILE A 128 26.17 -15.49 3.34
CA ILE A 128 26.43 -15.95 4.71
C ILE A 128 27.94 -16.09 4.90
N GLU A 129 28.50 -15.36 5.88
CA GLU A 129 29.91 -15.45 6.21
C GLU A 129 30.32 -16.91 6.50
N GLY A 130 31.37 -17.38 5.81
CA GLY A 130 31.88 -18.74 5.97
C GLY A 130 31.07 -19.84 5.26
N GLN A 131 30.03 -19.49 4.49
CA GLN A 131 29.23 -20.45 3.70
C GLN A 131 29.11 -19.96 2.23
N PRO A 132 30.14 -20.21 1.39
CA PRO A 132 30.12 -19.82 -0.01
C PRO A 132 28.90 -20.40 -0.74
N GLY A 133 28.12 -19.54 -1.40
CA GLY A 133 26.92 -19.93 -2.14
C GLY A 133 25.63 -20.01 -1.31
N GLN A 134 25.68 -19.81 0.01
CA GLN A 134 24.46 -19.60 0.79
C GLN A 134 24.09 -18.12 0.85
N VAL A 135 22.81 -17.86 0.60
CA VAL A 135 22.24 -16.51 0.56
C VAL A 135 21.25 -16.33 1.70
N LYS A 136 21.32 -15.17 2.36
CA LYS A 136 20.40 -14.73 3.40
C LYS A 136 19.78 -13.40 2.99
N LEU A 137 18.50 -13.18 3.30
CA LEU A 137 17.92 -11.83 3.23
C LEU A 137 18.46 -10.95 4.34
N ARG A 138 18.73 -9.68 4.02
CA ARG A 138 19.11 -8.68 5.00
C ARG A 138 18.01 -8.52 6.05
N GLU A 139 18.41 -8.25 7.29
CA GLU A 139 17.50 -8.27 8.44
C GLU A 139 16.35 -7.27 8.32
N ASP A 140 16.64 -6.06 7.83
CA ASP A 140 15.62 -5.03 7.57
C ASP A 140 14.59 -5.47 6.51
N SER A 141 15.04 -6.16 5.46
CA SER A 141 14.19 -6.70 4.41
C SER A 141 13.30 -7.81 4.95
N LEU A 142 13.87 -8.71 5.77
CA LEU A 142 13.11 -9.77 6.43
C LEU A 142 12.08 -9.18 7.41
N GLN A 143 12.46 -8.16 8.18
CA GLN A 143 11.56 -7.45 9.09
C GLN A 143 10.41 -6.81 8.34
N SER A 144 10.66 -6.09 7.25
CA SER A 144 9.60 -5.50 6.42
C SER A 144 8.62 -6.55 5.91
N LEU A 145 9.11 -7.65 5.35
CA LEU A 145 8.26 -8.72 4.82
C LEU A 145 7.43 -9.40 5.92
N LYS A 146 8.01 -9.58 7.11
CA LYS A 146 7.28 -10.10 8.27
C LYS A 146 6.17 -9.15 8.73
N LEU A 147 6.41 -7.83 8.72
CA LEU A 147 5.35 -6.86 9.03
C LEU A 147 4.19 -6.93 8.04
N LEU A 148 4.49 -7.12 6.75
CA LEU A 148 3.44 -7.30 5.73
C LEU A 148 2.65 -8.60 5.97
N GLN A 149 3.34 -9.68 6.30
CA GLN A 149 2.71 -10.96 6.61
C GLN A 149 1.78 -10.87 7.83
N ASP A 150 2.25 -10.23 8.90
CA ASP A 150 1.56 -10.21 10.20
C ASP A 150 0.39 -9.21 10.23
N GLN A 151 0.51 -8.08 9.52
CA GLN A 151 -0.43 -6.96 9.68
C GLN A 151 -1.27 -6.65 8.44
N CYS A 152 -0.82 -7.02 7.24
CA CYS A 152 -1.47 -6.61 5.99
C CYS A 152 -2.30 -7.75 5.37
N ALA A 153 -3.31 -8.23 6.11
CA ALA A 153 -4.10 -9.42 5.75
C ALA A 153 -4.84 -9.39 4.40
N LYS A 154 -5.00 -8.21 3.78
CA LYS A 154 -5.63 -8.05 2.46
C LYS A 154 -4.68 -7.55 1.38
N LEU A 155 -3.37 -7.56 1.64
CA LEU A 155 -2.35 -7.12 0.69
C LEU A 155 -2.38 -8.04 -0.53
N SER A 156 -2.85 -7.51 -1.64
CA SER A 156 -3.07 -8.27 -2.88
C SER A 156 -2.01 -8.00 -3.94
N THR A 157 -1.41 -6.81 -3.90
CA THR A 157 -0.37 -6.37 -4.82
C THR A 157 0.79 -5.81 -4.02
N LEU A 158 1.97 -6.38 -4.23
CA LEU A 158 3.23 -5.85 -3.72
C LEU A 158 4.08 -5.42 -4.91
N GLU A 159 4.35 -4.14 -4.99
CA GLU A 159 5.33 -3.60 -5.92
C GLU A 159 6.66 -3.40 -5.20
N MET A 160 7.74 -3.58 -5.95
CA MET A 160 9.09 -3.39 -5.46
C MET A 160 9.86 -2.54 -6.43
N ILE A 161 10.60 -1.56 -5.91
CA ILE A 161 11.46 -0.73 -6.74
C ILE A 161 12.92 -1.15 -6.54
N VAL A 162 13.57 -1.43 -7.66
CA VAL A 162 15.01 -1.65 -7.74
C VAL A 162 15.69 -0.29 -7.84
N HIS A 163 16.59 -0.03 -6.91
CA HIS A 163 17.41 1.17 -6.79
C HIS A 163 18.91 0.79 -6.83
N SER A 164 19.78 1.76 -7.10
CA SER A 164 21.23 1.55 -7.06
C SER A 164 21.75 0.96 -5.72
N LYS A 165 21.09 1.25 -4.60
CA LYS A 165 21.49 0.78 -3.26
C LYS A 165 21.07 -0.65 -2.90
N ASN A 166 20.04 -1.20 -3.55
CA ASN A 166 19.51 -2.55 -3.31
C ASN A 166 19.58 -3.47 -4.55
N SER A 167 20.29 -3.03 -5.59
CA SER A 167 20.50 -3.78 -6.83
C SER A 167 21.79 -4.63 -6.84
N SER A 168 22.49 -4.73 -5.71
CA SER A 168 23.72 -5.53 -5.61
C SER A 168 23.50 -6.98 -6.03
N VAL A 169 22.35 -7.56 -5.69
CA VAL A 169 21.93 -8.91 -6.09
C VAL A 169 22.04 -9.17 -7.59
N PHE A 170 21.82 -8.15 -8.43
CA PHE A 170 21.89 -8.27 -9.89
C PHE A 170 23.30 -8.21 -10.46
N ARG A 171 24.31 -7.94 -9.62
CA ARG A 171 25.73 -7.89 -9.99
C ARG A 171 26.52 -9.12 -9.53
N GLU A 172 25.89 -9.99 -8.75
CA GLU A 172 26.49 -11.22 -8.22
C GLU A 172 26.45 -12.36 -9.24
N THR A 173 27.00 -13.52 -8.87
CA THR A 173 26.96 -14.73 -9.70
C THR A 173 25.53 -15.23 -9.92
N ASP A 174 25.29 -15.94 -11.02
CA ASP A 174 23.96 -16.49 -11.33
C ASP A 174 23.43 -17.41 -10.20
N ASP A 175 24.32 -18.19 -9.57
CA ASP A 175 23.95 -19.06 -8.43
C ASP A 175 23.48 -18.24 -7.22
N PHE A 176 24.20 -17.15 -6.89
CA PHE A 176 23.80 -16.25 -5.81
C PHE A 176 22.46 -15.58 -6.12
N LEU A 177 22.33 -15.04 -7.33
CA LEU A 177 21.11 -14.38 -7.78
C LEU A 177 19.90 -15.31 -7.69
N GLN A 178 20.02 -16.54 -8.18
CA GLN A 178 18.93 -17.53 -8.09
C GLN A 178 18.59 -17.86 -6.64
N GLY A 179 19.61 -18.09 -5.79
CA GLY A 179 19.41 -18.33 -4.36
C GLY A 179 18.70 -17.18 -3.66
N ALA A 180 19.10 -15.94 -3.96
CA ALA A 180 18.47 -14.73 -3.45
C ALA A 180 17.00 -14.65 -3.87
N LEU A 181 16.72 -14.78 -5.16
CA LEU A 181 15.36 -14.67 -5.70
C LEU A 181 14.43 -15.76 -5.17
N LEU A 182 14.93 -16.99 -4.99
CA LEU A 182 14.17 -18.08 -4.36
C LEU A 182 13.89 -17.80 -2.87
N SER A 183 14.87 -17.24 -2.15
CA SER A 183 14.67 -16.85 -0.75
C SER A 183 13.64 -15.72 -0.62
N ILE A 184 13.66 -14.74 -1.52
CA ILE A 184 12.67 -13.66 -1.60
C ILE A 184 11.28 -14.24 -1.90
N ASP A 185 11.18 -15.09 -2.93
CA ASP A 185 9.93 -15.70 -3.35
C ASP A 185 9.28 -16.55 -2.25
N ALA A 186 10.09 -17.26 -1.47
CA ALA A 186 9.60 -18.01 -0.30
C ALA A 186 8.91 -17.10 0.72
N GLN A 187 9.44 -15.89 0.96
CA GLN A 187 8.80 -14.91 1.84
C GLN A 187 7.51 -14.36 1.23
N PHE A 188 7.45 -14.11 -0.08
CA PHE A 188 6.21 -13.66 -0.73
C PHE A 188 5.11 -14.70 -0.67
N LYS A 189 5.44 -15.97 -0.87
CA LYS A 189 4.50 -17.09 -0.74
C LYS A 189 3.96 -17.26 0.68
N ALA A 190 4.67 -16.74 1.68
CA ALA A 190 4.22 -16.73 3.06
C ALA A 190 3.14 -15.68 3.35
N ILE A 191 2.87 -14.75 2.42
CA ILE A 191 1.81 -13.73 2.50
C ILE A 191 0.55 -14.24 1.76
N PRO A 192 -0.46 -14.79 2.45
CA PRO A 192 -1.52 -15.57 1.79
C PRO A 192 -2.44 -14.77 0.87
N SER A 193 -2.58 -13.47 1.11
CA SER A 193 -3.42 -12.58 0.32
C SER A 193 -2.77 -12.10 -0.97
N LEU A 194 -1.45 -12.30 -1.11
CA LEU A 194 -0.66 -11.73 -2.19
C LEU A 194 -0.95 -12.47 -3.50
N LYS A 195 -1.37 -11.71 -4.52
CA LYS A 195 -1.76 -12.24 -5.85
C LYS A 195 -0.86 -11.73 -6.96
N ARG A 196 -0.29 -10.54 -6.78
CA ARG A 196 0.50 -9.84 -7.79
C ARG A 196 1.78 -9.33 -7.17
N ILE A 197 2.90 -9.75 -7.76
CA ILE A 197 4.24 -9.29 -7.40
C ILE A 197 4.75 -8.51 -8.60
N VAL A 198 5.10 -7.24 -8.40
CA VAL A 198 5.61 -6.37 -9.47
C VAL A 198 6.99 -5.89 -9.09
N VAL A 199 7.95 -6.00 -10.00
CA VAL A 199 9.29 -5.43 -9.85
C VAL A 199 9.45 -4.33 -10.88
N ARG A 200 9.68 -3.11 -10.40
CA ARG A 200 9.98 -1.93 -11.19
C ARG A 200 11.49 -1.70 -11.18
N ALA A 201 12.08 -1.68 -12.37
CA ALA A 201 13.48 -1.31 -12.56
C ALA A 201 13.57 -0.05 -13.40
N THR A 202 14.23 0.97 -12.86
CA THR A 202 14.57 2.21 -13.57
C THR A 202 15.91 2.04 -14.29
N VAL A 203 16.05 2.62 -15.49
CA VAL A 203 17.23 2.43 -16.36
C VAL A 203 18.54 2.84 -15.69
N HIS A 204 18.47 3.77 -14.74
CA HIS A 204 19.63 4.27 -13.99
C HIS A 204 20.00 3.43 -12.77
N ASP A 205 19.15 2.46 -12.37
CA ASP A 205 19.29 1.69 -11.15
C ASP A 205 19.36 0.20 -11.44
N GLY A 206 20.58 -0.32 -11.57
CA GLY A 206 20.89 -1.76 -11.51
C GLY A 206 19.86 -2.68 -12.16
N VAL A 207 19.67 -2.51 -13.47
CA VAL A 207 18.66 -3.24 -14.24
C VAL A 207 18.94 -4.75 -14.17
N PRO A 208 17.94 -5.58 -13.82
CA PRO A 208 18.10 -7.04 -13.84
C PRO A 208 18.57 -7.51 -15.22
N SER A 209 19.56 -8.41 -15.26
CA SER A 209 20.04 -9.02 -16.50
C SER A 209 18.91 -9.76 -17.23
N ALA A 210 19.07 -10.09 -18.51
CA ALA A 210 18.06 -10.86 -19.24
C ALA A 210 17.74 -12.20 -18.54
N SER A 211 18.78 -12.91 -18.08
CA SER A 211 18.66 -14.13 -17.28
C SER A 211 17.86 -13.89 -15.98
N ALA A 212 18.18 -12.82 -15.24
CA ALA A 212 17.44 -12.46 -14.03
C ALA A 212 15.95 -12.20 -14.31
N LYS A 213 15.66 -11.48 -15.40
CA LYS A 213 14.29 -11.16 -15.82
C LYS A 213 13.51 -12.43 -16.17
N ASP A 214 14.14 -13.36 -16.88
CA ASP A 214 13.49 -14.62 -17.26
C ASP A 214 13.24 -15.50 -16.03
N PHE A 215 14.18 -15.54 -15.08
CA PHE A 215 14.00 -16.26 -13.83
C PHE A 215 12.84 -15.69 -12.99
N MET A 216 12.78 -14.36 -12.82
CA MET A 216 11.68 -13.70 -12.10
C MET A 216 10.31 -13.96 -12.75
N ARG A 217 10.23 -13.95 -14.09
CA ARG A 217 9.00 -14.32 -14.80
C ARG A 217 8.62 -15.78 -14.55
N GLY A 218 9.61 -16.68 -14.49
CA GLY A 218 9.42 -18.08 -14.11
C GLY A 218 8.84 -18.26 -12.70
N LEU A 219 9.11 -17.32 -11.79
CA LEU A 219 8.50 -17.24 -10.46
C LEU A 219 7.10 -16.60 -10.46
N GLY A 220 6.62 -16.12 -11.62
CA GLY A 220 5.32 -15.46 -11.77
C GLY A 220 5.34 -13.96 -11.46
N TRP A 221 6.52 -13.33 -11.38
CA TRP A 221 6.63 -11.90 -11.10
C TRP A 221 6.44 -11.07 -12.37
N ILE A 222 5.83 -9.89 -12.22
CA ILE A 222 5.62 -8.93 -13.31
C ILE A 222 6.78 -7.94 -13.31
N LEU A 223 7.44 -7.78 -14.44
CA LEU A 223 8.55 -6.84 -14.59
C LEU A 223 8.12 -5.62 -15.38
N ILE A 224 8.28 -4.43 -14.80
CA ILE A 224 8.05 -3.16 -15.47
C ILE A 224 9.41 -2.45 -15.59
N SER A 225 9.78 -2.13 -16.82
CA SER A 225 10.95 -1.31 -17.12
C SER A 225 10.43 0.06 -17.51
N ASP A 226 10.77 1.11 -16.76
CA ASP A 226 10.46 2.47 -17.21
C ASP A 226 11.40 2.80 -18.38
N SER A 227 10.93 2.61 -19.61
CA SER A 227 11.54 3.25 -20.76
C SER A 227 11.22 4.74 -20.63
N GLY A 228 12.18 5.50 -20.08
CA GLY A 228 12.05 6.96 -19.96
C GLY A 228 11.53 7.55 -21.26
N SER A 229 10.35 8.16 -21.18
CA SER A 229 9.79 9.04 -22.21
C SER A 229 10.25 10.45 -21.97
#